data_AF-A0A1Y2C7G5-F1
#
_entry.id   AF-A0A1Y2C7G5-F1
#
_cell.length_a   1.000
_cell.length_b   1.000
_cell.length_c   1.000
_cell.angle_alpha   90.00
_cell.angle_beta   90.00
_cell.angle_gamma   90.00
#
_symmetry.space_group_name_H-M   'P 1'
#
loop_
_entity.id
_entity.type
_entity.pdbx_description
1 polymer ?
#
loop_
_entity_poly.entity_id
_entity_poly.type
_entity_poly.pdbx_seq_one_letter_code
_entity_poly.pdbx_strand_id
1 'polypeptide(L)'
;MVSKTHEQPIIDASELTSNPLSQALGAKSSWYAPAPYRGTFKNADYGTITITEREGKLWFNLQSSEVDPDLTGLLLPWSRNVMAVCEIPALGYREYEEPVMKFRFVPDDEAEKVTGFWVNLDEESEPVLFEKLE
;
A
#
# COMPACT_ATOMS: atom_id res chain seq x y z
N MET A 1 24.13 50.36 -5.10
CA MET A 1 24.19 48.95 -5.54
C MET A 1 24.85 48.13 -4.44
N VAL A 2 24.09 47.34 -3.68
CA VAL A 2 24.49 46.00 -3.18
C VAL A 2 23.18 45.24 -2.89
N SER A 3 22.97 44.14 -3.59
CA SER A 3 21.81 43.25 -3.42
C SER A 3 21.80 42.62 -2.03
N LYS A 4 20.66 42.66 -1.33
CA LYS A 4 20.39 41.73 -0.23
C LYS A 4 19.78 40.47 -0.85
N THR A 5 20.60 39.46 -1.07
CA THR A 5 20.14 38.12 -1.37
C THR A 5 19.34 37.62 -0.18
N HIS A 6 18.06 37.34 -0.40
CA HIS A 6 17.19 36.70 0.57
C HIS A 6 17.65 35.24 0.64
N GLU A 7 18.48 34.89 1.62
CA GLU A 7 18.78 33.50 1.94
C GLU A 7 17.46 32.86 2.39
N GLN A 8 16.88 32.02 1.53
CA GLN A 8 15.84 31.10 1.94
C GLN A 8 16.43 30.19 3.02
N PRO A 9 15.70 29.88 4.10
CA PRO A 9 16.16 28.90 5.05
C PRO A 9 16.42 27.58 4.31
N ILE A 10 17.67 27.14 4.30
CA ILE A 10 18.03 25.78 3.91
C ILE A 10 17.38 24.90 4.97
N ILE A 11 16.24 24.31 4.63
CA ILE A 11 15.66 23.26 5.45
C ILE A 11 16.68 22.13 5.44
N ASP A 12 17.22 21.83 6.62
CA ASP A 12 18.16 20.73 6.80
C ASP A 12 17.43 19.42 6.45
N ALA A 13 17.89 18.75 5.39
CA ALA A 13 17.29 17.51 4.90
C ALA A 13 17.37 16.36 5.91
N SER A 14 18.04 16.55 7.04
CA SER A 14 18.07 15.58 8.14
C SER A 14 16.75 15.51 8.94
N GLU A 15 15.88 16.52 8.90
CA GLU A 15 14.57 16.49 9.60
C GLU A 15 13.43 15.86 8.77
N LEU A 16 13.60 15.69 7.45
CA LEU A 16 12.64 15.03 6.54
C LEU A 16 12.56 13.50 6.74
N THR A 17 13.32 12.94 7.68
CA THR A 17 13.50 11.49 7.84
C THR A 17 12.58 10.85 8.87
N SER A 18 11.67 11.61 9.48
CA SER A 18 10.80 11.09 10.56
C SER A 18 9.57 10.30 10.07
N ASN A 19 9.40 10.10 8.76
CA ASN A 19 8.39 9.18 8.26
C ASN A 19 9.03 7.80 8.01
N PRO A 20 8.58 6.71 8.67
CA PRO A 20 9.03 5.36 8.36
C PRO A 20 8.87 4.99 6.88
N LEU A 21 7.95 5.64 6.16
CA LEU A 21 7.79 5.51 4.71
C LEU A 21 8.98 6.07 3.92
N SER A 22 9.53 7.23 4.30
CA SER A 22 10.71 7.84 3.66
C SER A 22 11.98 7.03 3.92
N GLN A 23 12.10 6.42 5.11
CA GLN A 23 13.22 5.54 5.45
C GLN A 23 13.13 4.20 4.70
N ALA A 24 11.93 3.66 4.51
CA ALA A 24 11.71 2.52 3.62
C ALA A 24 12.10 2.88 2.18
N LEU A 25 11.62 4.01 1.64
CA LEU A 25 11.93 4.38 0.25
C LEU A 25 13.40 4.77 0.00
N GLY A 26 14.14 5.21 1.02
CA GLY A 26 15.55 5.62 0.93
C GLY A 26 16.59 4.49 1.03
N ALA A 27 16.20 3.31 1.55
CA ALA A 27 17.10 2.16 1.61
C ALA A 27 17.22 1.51 0.23
N LYS A 28 18.33 1.78 -0.47
CA LYS A 28 18.81 0.98 -1.61
C LYS A 28 19.11 -0.44 -1.14
N SER A 29 18.09 -1.26 -1.07
CA SER A 29 18.18 -2.71 -0.98
C SER A 29 16.95 -3.20 -1.71
N SER A 30 17.18 -3.93 -2.82
CA SER A 30 16.19 -4.73 -3.55
C SER A 30 14.92 -4.96 -2.71
N TRP A 31 13.91 -4.12 -2.91
CA TRP A 31 12.60 -4.24 -2.25
C TRP A 31 11.92 -5.46 -2.87
N TYR A 32 12.35 -6.63 -2.45
CA TYR A 32 11.77 -7.88 -2.87
C TYR A 32 10.44 -7.98 -2.14
N ALA A 33 9.36 -7.74 -2.88
CA ALA A 33 8.03 -8.00 -2.38
C ALA A 33 7.96 -9.48 -1.96
N PRO A 34 7.67 -9.80 -0.67
CA PRO A 34 7.68 -11.19 -0.27
C PRO A 34 6.63 -11.95 -1.07
N ALA A 35 7.06 -13.05 -1.70
CA ALA A 35 6.21 -14.00 -2.42
C ALA A 35 4.87 -14.34 -1.74
N PRO A 36 4.75 -14.46 -0.40
CA PRO A 36 3.49 -14.86 0.26
C PRO A 36 2.29 -13.94 0.00
N TYR A 37 2.50 -12.64 -0.23
CA TYR A 37 1.40 -11.67 -0.37
C TYR A 37 0.74 -11.66 -1.76
N ARG A 38 1.39 -12.28 -2.75
CA ARG A 38 0.86 -12.37 -4.12
C ARG A 38 -0.24 -13.42 -4.20
N GLY A 39 -1.21 -13.18 -5.08
CA GLY A 39 -2.29 -14.11 -5.34
C GLY A 39 -3.62 -13.41 -5.60
N THR A 40 -4.65 -14.23 -5.80
CA THR A 40 -6.02 -13.77 -5.97
C THR A 40 -6.78 -14.05 -4.68
N PHE A 41 -7.54 -13.06 -4.22
CA PHE A 41 -8.30 -13.12 -2.98
C PHE A 41 -9.75 -12.75 -3.26
N LYS A 42 -10.69 -13.42 -2.61
CA LYS A 42 -12.12 -13.25 -2.86
C LYS A 42 -12.86 -12.90 -1.58
N ASN A 43 -13.84 -12.02 -1.74
CA ASN A 43 -14.93 -11.84 -0.82
C ASN A 43 -16.25 -12.01 -1.59
N ALA A 44 -17.25 -12.64 -0.98
CA ALA A 44 -18.52 -12.94 -1.66
C ALA A 44 -19.30 -11.68 -2.07
N ASP A 45 -19.23 -10.63 -1.27
CA ASP A 45 -20.00 -9.40 -1.41
C ASP A 45 -19.22 -8.32 -2.17
N TYR A 46 -17.90 -8.26 -1.98
CA TYR A 46 -17.06 -7.18 -2.52
C TYR A 46 -16.26 -7.57 -3.76
N GLY A 47 -16.27 -8.84 -4.17
CA GLY A 47 -15.63 -9.31 -5.39
C GLY A 47 -14.22 -9.85 -5.18
N THR A 48 -13.32 -9.56 -6.10
CA THR A 48 -11.99 -10.18 -6.17
C THR A 48 -10.89 -9.14 -6.14
N ILE A 49 -9.91 -9.33 -5.27
CA ILE A 49 -8.66 -8.56 -5.26
C ILE A 49 -7.52 -9.44 -5.76
N THR A 50 -6.83 -9.01 -6.81
CA THR A 50 -5.63 -9.67 -7.31
C THR A 50 -4.40 -8.84 -6.95
N ILE A 51 -3.44 -9.43 -6.25
CA ILE A 51 -2.17 -8.80 -5.88
C ILE A 51 -1.06 -9.36 -6.77
N THR A 52 -0.50 -8.50 -7.63
CA THR A 52 0.57 -8.85 -8.58
C THR A 52 1.82 -8.02 -8.33
N GLU A 53 2.97 -8.55 -8.77
CA GLU A 53 4.24 -7.81 -8.74
C GLU A 53 4.51 -7.21 -10.12
N ARG A 54 4.81 -5.92 -10.17
CA ARG A 54 5.20 -5.19 -11.38
C ARG A 54 6.36 -4.27 -11.02
N GLU A 55 7.47 -4.40 -11.73
CA GLU A 55 8.68 -3.58 -11.51
C GLU A 55 9.20 -3.63 -10.05
N GLY A 56 9.09 -4.79 -9.39
CA GLY A 56 9.50 -4.99 -7.99
C GLY A 56 8.55 -4.37 -6.96
N LYS A 57 7.38 -3.88 -7.38
CA LYS A 57 6.35 -3.30 -6.51
C LYS A 57 5.10 -4.16 -6.52
N LEU A 58 4.40 -4.22 -5.38
CA LEU A 58 3.10 -4.88 -5.30
C LEU A 58 1.99 -3.94 -5.73
N TRP A 59 1.10 -4.45 -6.56
CA TRP A 59 -0.09 -3.75 -7.04
C TRP A 59 -1.31 -4.61 -6.75
N PHE A 60 -2.35 -4.01 -6.19
CA PHE A 60 -3.65 -4.65 -6.11
C PHE A 60 -4.54 -4.18 -7.27
N ASN A 61 -5.42 -5.06 -7.70
CA ASN A 61 -6.53 -4.75 -8.61
C ASN A 61 -7.81 -5.34 -8.00
N LEU A 62 -8.77 -4.50 -7.68
CA LEU A 62 -10.10 -4.87 -7.20
C LEU A 62 -11.06 -4.90 -8.39
N GLN A 63 -11.65 -6.07 -8.61
CA GLN A 63 -12.73 -6.29 -9.56
C GLN A 63 -14.00 -6.58 -8.78
N SER A 64 -14.98 -5.69 -8.90
CA SER A 64 -16.24 -5.76 -8.17
C SER A 64 -17.38 -5.33 -9.08
N SER A 65 -18.56 -5.94 -8.92
CA SER A 65 -19.77 -5.43 -9.57
C SER A 65 -20.26 -4.12 -8.94
N GLU A 66 -19.83 -3.81 -7.71
CA GLU A 66 -20.25 -2.64 -6.95
C GLU A 66 -19.37 -1.40 -7.21
N VAL A 67 -18.21 -1.59 -7.85
CA VAL A 67 -17.21 -0.52 -8.05
C VAL A 67 -16.80 -0.49 -9.52
N ASP A 68 -17.15 0.60 -10.23
CA ASP A 68 -16.77 0.87 -11.61
C ASP A 68 -16.10 2.26 -11.69
N PRO A 69 -14.84 2.38 -12.13
CA PRO A 69 -13.97 1.34 -12.69
C PRO A 69 -13.30 0.45 -11.63
N ASP A 70 -12.77 -0.70 -12.08
CA ASP A 70 -11.85 -1.55 -11.31
C ASP A 70 -10.77 -0.67 -10.63
N LEU A 71 -10.65 -0.79 -9.31
CA LEU A 71 -9.68 -0.01 -8.55
C LEU A 71 -8.32 -0.69 -8.60
N THR A 72 -7.30 0.03 -9.03
CA THR A 72 -5.91 -0.43 -9.01
C THR A 72 -5.07 0.51 -8.17
N GLY A 73 -4.16 -0.05 -7.36
CA GLY A 73 -3.30 0.78 -6.53
C GLY A 73 -2.01 0.11 -6.07
N LEU A 74 -1.07 0.96 -5.64
CA LEU A 74 0.25 0.57 -5.19
C LEU A 74 0.21 0.16 -3.71
N LEU A 75 0.72 -1.03 -3.41
CA LEU A 75 0.91 -1.54 -2.05
C LEU A 75 2.36 -1.37 -1.60
N LEU A 76 2.55 -0.77 -0.44
CA LEU A 76 3.84 -0.63 0.22
C LEU A 76 3.82 -1.25 1.63
N PRO A 77 4.94 -1.83 2.10
CA PRO A 77 5.06 -2.29 3.48
C PRO A 77 4.81 -1.15 4.46
N TRP A 78 3.94 -1.38 5.46
CA TRP A 78 3.65 -0.42 6.52
C TRP A 78 4.13 -0.89 7.88
N SER A 79 3.80 -2.14 8.23
CA SER A 79 4.25 -2.80 9.46
C SER A 79 4.24 -4.32 9.27
N ARG A 80 4.55 -5.08 10.34
CA ARG A 80 4.50 -6.56 10.30
C ARG A 80 3.11 -7.01 9.82
N ASN A 81 3.07 -7.80 8.75
CA ASN A 81 1.86 -8.32 8.10
C ASN A 81 0.85 -7.25 7.62
N VAL A 82 1.26 -5.99 7.48
CA VAL A 82 0.39 -4.91 6.99
C VAL A 82 1.02 -4.24 5.79
N MET A 83 0.26 -4.17 4.70
CA MET A 83 0.58 -3.34 3.54
C MET A 83 -0.38 -2.16 3.49
N ALA A 84 0.13 -0.99 3.13
CA ALA A 84 -0.63 0.22 2.90
C ALA A 84 -0.84 0.46 1.42
N VAL A 85 -2.02 0.94 1.04
CA VAL A 85 -2.29 1.50 -0.28
C VAL A 85 -1.90 2.97 -0.26
N CYS A 86 -0.92 3.34 -1.09
CA CYS A 86 -0.42 4.72 -1.14
C CYS A 86 -0.83 5.47 -2.42
N GLU A 87 -1.28 4.75 -3.45
CA GLU A 87 -1.72 5.37 -4.70
C GLU A 87 -2.94 4.64 -5.24
N ILE A 88 -3.95 5.38 -5.69
CA ILE A 88 -5.09 4.85 -6.46
C ILE A 88 -5.36 5.84 -7.60
N PRO A 89 -4.74 5.63 -8.79
CA PRO A 89 -4.80 6.60 -9.88
C PRO A 89 -6.22 6.93 -10.34
N ALA A 90 -7.12 5.94 -10.33
CA ALA A 90 -8.52 6.12 -10.74
C ALA A 90 -9.29 7.10 -9.83
N LEU A 91 -8.89 7.23 -8.56
CA LEU A 91 -9.51 8.12 -7.59
C LEU A 91 -8.72 9.43 -7.41
N GLY A 92 -7.66 9.65 -8.19
CA GLY A 92 -6.82 10.84 -8.10
C GLY A 92 -5.84 10.86 -6.92
N TYR A 93 -5.80 9.81 -6.08
CA TYR A 93 -4.85 9.71 -4.97
C TYR A 93 -3.43 9.47 -5.50
N ARG A 94 -2.53 10.42 -5.22
CA ARG A 94 -1.12 10.42 -5.67
C ARG A 94 -0.12 10.77 -4.56
N GLU A 95 -0.54 10.78 -3.30
CA GLU A 95 0.31 11.26 -2.19
C GLU A 95 0.60 10.16 -1.18
N TYR A 96 1.87 10.06 -0.80
CA TYR A 96 2.44 9.06 0.12
C TYR A 96 2.29 9.46 1.60
N GLU A 97 1.70 10.61 1.91
CA GLU A 97 1.70 11.16 3.26
C GLU A 97 0.79 10.37 4.21
N GLU A 98 -0.36 9.89 3.73
CA GLU A 98 -1.27 9.04 4.48
C GLU A 98 -1.80 7.87 3.64
N PRO A 99 -1.85 6.65 4.21
CA PRO A 99 -2.30 5.48 3.47
C PRO A 99 -3.82 5.51 3.28
N VAL A 100 -4.28 5.38 2.03
CA VAL A 100 -5.71 5.37 1.67
C VAL A 100 -6.42 4.16 2.27
N MET A 101 -5.75 3.00 2.27
CA MET A 101 -6.26 1.75 2.84
C MET A 101 -5.12 0.93 3.45
N LYS A 102 -5.45 0.01 4.35
CA LYS A 102 -4.50 -0.92 4.96
C LYS A 102 -4.98 -2.36 4.84
N PHE A 103 -4.14 -3.21 4.27
CA PHE A 103 -4.37 -4.64 4.08
C PHE A 103 -3.64 -5.36 5.21
N ARG A 104 -4.39 -5.93 6.14
CA ARG A 104 -3.88 -6.68 7.29
C ARG A 104 -3.89 -8.17 6.98
N PHE A 105 -2.75 -8.71 6.56
CA PHE A 105 -2.63 -10.10 6.13
C PHE A 105 -2.70 -11.08 7.29
N VAL A 106 -3.42 -12.18 7.04
CA VAL A 106 -3.57 -13.32 7.94
C VAL A 106 -2.58 -14.40 7.48
N PRO A 107 -1.51 -14.66 8.27
CA PRO A 107 -0.65 -15.81 8.01
C PRO A 107 -1.36 -17.12 8.38
N ASP A 108 -0.90 -18.24 7.82
CA ASP A 108 -1.23 -19.57 8.34
C ASP A 108 -0.57 -19.84 9.71
N ASP A 109 -0.93 -20.96 10.35
CA ASP A 109 -0.46 -21.31 11.70
C ASP A 109 1.07 -21.41 11.79
N GLU A 110 1.73 -21.74 10.69
CA GLU A 110 3.20 -21.86 10.58
C GLU A 110 3.87 -20.54 10.16
N ALA A 111 3.08 -19.51 9.85
CA ALA A 111 3.53 -18.21 9.32
C ALA A 111 4.36 -18.28 8.02
N GLU A 112 4.17 -19.34 7.24
CA GLU A 112 4.85 -19.57 5.97
C GLU A 112 4.05 -19.02 4.78
N LYS A 113 2.72 -18.97 4.90
CA LYS A 113 1.82 -18.54 3.83
C LYS A 113 0.81 -17.53 4.34
N VAL A 114 0.23 -16.79 3.40
CA VAL A 114 -0.91 -15.90 3.64
C VAL A 114 -2.17 -16.62 3.22
N THR A 115 -3.16 -16.67 4.10
CA THR A 115 -4.47 -17.28 3.86
C THR A 115 -5.54 -16.26 3.49
N GLY A 116 -5.32 -14.99 3.81
CA GLY A 116 -6.22 -13.90 3.48
C GLY A 116 -5.75 -12.55 4.01
N PHE A 117 -6.60 -11.54 3.96
CA PHE A 117 -6.38 -10.25 4.63
C PHE A 117 -7.68 -9.55 4.98
N TRP A 118 -7.62 -8.73 6.04
CA TRP A 118 -8.64 -7.77 6.40
C TRP A 118 -8.33 -6.41 5.79
N VAL A 119 -9.34 -5.74 5.23
CA VAL A 119 -9.21 -4.38 4.69
C VAL A 119 -10.44 -3.54 5.07
N ASN A 120 -10.25 -2.26 5.33
CA ASN A 120 -11.32 -1.27 5.40
C ASN A 120 -11.35 -0.57 4.04
N LEU A 121 -12.47 -0.63 3.31
CA LEU A 121 -12.56 -0.07 1.95
C LEU A 121 -12.86 1.43 1.95
N ASP A 122 -13.29 1.96 3.10
CA ASP A 122 -13.46 3.37 3.41
C ASP A 122 -13.18 3.60 4.92
N GLU A 123 -13.16 4.86 5.37
CA GLU A 123 -12.82 5.22 6.76
C GLU A 123 -13.85 4.78 7.81
N GLU A 124 -15.12 4.63 7.42
CA GLU A 124 -16.24 4.36 8.35
C GLU A 124 -16.70 2.89 8.32
N SER A 125 -16.19 2.09 7.40
CA SER A 125 -16.57 0.69 7.18
C SER A 125 -15.95 -0.26 8.18
N GLU A 126 -16.70 -1.32 8.51
CA GLU A 126 -16.14 -2.47 9.22
C GLU A 126 -15.09 -3.19 8.35
N PRO A 127 -14.04 -3.78 8.96
CA PRO A 127 -13.06 -4.53 8.20
C PRO A 127 -13.71 -5.73 7.49
N VAL A 128 -13.42 -5.89 6.20
CA VAL A 128 -13.90 -7.02 5.40
C VAL A 128 -12.75 -8.00 5.14
N LEU A 129 -13.06 -9.30 5.21
CA LEU A 129 -12.09 -10.38 4.97
C LEU A 129 -12.11 -10.78 3.50
N PHE A 130 -10.94 -10.80 2.88
CA PHE A 130 -10.71 -11.45 1.59
C PHE A 130 -9.87 -12.71 1.81
N GLU A 131 -10.37 -13.85 1.36
CA GLU A 131 -9.72 -15.16 1.48
C GLU A 131 -8.94 -15.49 0.21
N LYS A 132 -7.75 -16.09 0.35
CA LYS A 132 -6.91 -16.45 -0.78
C LYS A 132 -7.54 -17.62 -1.55
N LEU A 133 -7.62 -17.49 -2.87
CA LEU A 133 -7.98 -18.58 -3.76
C LEU A 133 -6.75 -19.46 -3.97
N GLU A 134 -6.90 -20.77 -3.72
CA GLU A 134 -5.84 -21.79 -3.85
C GLU A 134 -5.24 -21.89 -5.26
#